data_AF-A0AA90UHA3-F1
#
_entry.id   AF-A0AA90UHA3-F1
#
_cell.length_a   1.000
_cell.length_b   1.000
_cell.length_c   1.000
_cell.angle_alpha   90.00
_cell.angle_beta   90.00
_cell.angle_gamma   90.00
#
_symmetry.space_group_name_H-M   'P 1'
#
loop_
_entity.id
_entity.type
_entity.pdbx_description
1 polymer ?
#
loop_
_entity_poly.entity_id
_entity_poly.type
_entity_poly.pdbx_seq_one_letter_code
_entity_poly.pdbx_strand_id
1 'polypeptide(L)'
;MEEKELIQKILALYEELKAEENGHYLPGAGFKYKEPPSGIKYRLKAKQLFDCAVELSKMNPAQYSTCQLHHTMEKEVDYVGDYSYKYHKGSNTPTAKSLENMVQMMKDASGHIYRDFVGLLPSPN
;
A
#
# COMPACT_ATOMS: atom_id res chain seq x y z
N MET A 1 3.99 -10.71 -20.09
CA MET A 1 4.87 -9.96 -19.18
C MET A 1 5.90 -10.94 -18.69
N GLU A 2 7.17 -10.59 -18.76
CA GLU A 2 8.26 -11.44 -18.31
C GLU A 2 8.43 -11.38 -16.79
N GLU A 3 9.10 -12.37 -16.20
CA GLU A 3 9.34 -12.44 -14.74
C GLU A 3 10.02 -11.16 -14.21
N LYS A 4 11.05 -10.67 -14.91
CA LYS A 4 11.78 -9.45 -14.54
C LYS A 4 10.88 -8.21 -14.59
N GLU A 5 9.99 -8.11 -15.57
CA GLU A 5 9.05 -6.99 -15.70
C GLU A 5 8.04 -6.99 -14.54
N LEU A 6 7.53 -8.16 -14.15
CA LEU A 6 6.62 -8.29 -13.01
C LEU A 6 7.30 -7.88 -11.71
N ILE A 7 8.54 -8.31 -11.48
CA ILE A 7 9.31 -7.94 -10.29
C ILE A 7 9.52 -6.42 -10.23
N GLN A 8 9.94 -5.79 -11.33
CA GLN A 8 10.10 -4.34 -11.40
C GLN A 8 8.78 -3.60 -11.13
N LYS A 9 7.68 -4.10 -11.70
CA LYS A 9 6.35 -3.54 -11.47
C LYS A 9 5.91 -3.66 -10.01
N ILE A 10 6.17 -4.79 -9.36
CA ILE A 10 5.86 -5.00 -7.94
C ILE A 10 6.66 -4.03 -7.06
N LEU A 11 7.95 -3.85 -7.34
CA LEU A 11 8.80 -2.90 -6.61
C LEU A 11 8.33 -1.45 -6.80
N ALA A 12 7.97 -1.06 -8.04
CA ALA A 12 7.42 0.27 -8.31
C ALA A 12 6.09 0.50 -7.58
N LEU A 13 5.18 -0.47 -7.62
CA LEU A 13 3.91 -0.41 -6.90
C LEU A 13 4.11 -0.31 -5.38
N TYR A 14 5.10 -1.00 -4.83
CA TYR A 14 5.43 -0.93 -3.41
C TYR A 14 5.92 0.46 -2.99
N GLU A 15 6.78 1.10 -3.79
CA GLU A 15 7.23 2.47 -3.52
C GLU A 15 6.07 3.48 -3.62
N GLU A 16 5.19 3.32 -4.60
CA GLU A 16 3.98 4.15 -4.69
C GLU A 16 3.05 3.95 -3.49
N LEU A 17 2.90 2.71 -3.03
CA LEU A 17 2.09 2.36 -1.86
C LEU A 17 2.66 3.00 -0.58
N LYS A 18 3.98 3.00 -0.39
CA LYS A 18 4.63 3.73 0.71
C LYS A 18 4.46 5.25 0.59
N ALA A 19 4.44 5.78 -0.63
CA ALA A 19 4.23 7.21 -0.83
C ALA A 19 2.84 7.67 -0.34
N GLU A 20 1.81 6.82 -0.44
CA GLU A 20 0.46 7.11 0.07
C GLU A 20 0.43 7.41 1.58
N GLU A 21 1.33 6.81 2.37
CA GLU A 21 1.47 7.06 3.82
C GLU A 21 1.73 8.53 4.12
N ASN A 22 2.37 9.23 3.19
CA ASN A 22 2.71 10.63 3.34
C ASN A 22 1.54 11.53 2.93
N GLY A 23 0.51 11.05 2.25
CA GLY A 23 -0.51 11.89 1.61
C GLY A 23 0.01 12.63 0.38
N HIS A 24 -0.89 13.29 -0.36
CA HIS A 24 -0.57 13.89 -1.67
C HIS A 24 -0.78 15.40 -1.69
N TYR A 25 0.10 16.12 -2.38
CA TYR A 25 -0.16 17.52 -2.70
C TYR A 25 -1.13 17.61 -3.88
N LEU A 26 -2.13 18.48 -3.77
CA LEU A 26 -3.07 18.72 -4.87
C LEU A 26 -2.37 19.51 -6.00
N PRO A 27 -2.27 18.95 -7.21
CA PRO A 27 -1.73 19.68 -8.35
C PRO A 27 -2.60 20.91 -8.65
N GLY A 28 -1.97 22.08 -8.80
CA GLY A 28 -2.66 23.35 -9.09
C GLY A 28 -3.11 24.15 -7.87
N ALA A 29 -3.04 23.60 -6.66
CA ALA A 29 -3.44 24.29 -5.41
C ALA A 29 -2.27 24.93 -4.63
N GLY A 30 -1.03 24.78 -5.14
CA GLY A 30 0.20 25.15 -4.44
C GLY A 30 0.51 24.25 -3.22
N PHE A 31 1.66 24.45 -2.58
CA PHE A 31 2.13 23.65 -1.42
C PHE A 31 1.22 23.72 -0.17
N LYS A 32 0.11 24.46 -0.22
CA LYS A 32 -0.78 24.70 0.92
C LYS A 32 -1.85 23.62 1.12
N TYR A 33 -2.12 22.78 0.13
CA TYR A 33 -3.17 21.77 0.21
C TYR A 33 -2.60 20.37 0.00
N LYS A 34 -2.38 19.70 1.14
CA LYS A 34 -1.98 18.31 1.21
C LYS A 34 -3.19 17.48 1.59
N GLU A 35 -3.65 16.61 0.71
CA GLU A 35 -4.67 15.63 1.04
C GLU A 35 -4.13 14.68 2.11
N PRO A 36 -4.95 14.33 3.12
CA PRO A 36 -4.56 13.31 4.07
C PRO A 36 -4.37 11.96 3.35
N PRO A 37 -3.59 11.04 3.93
CA PRO A 37 -3.43 9.69 3.41
C PRO A 37 -4.78 9.02 3.08
N SER A 38 -4.86 8.30 1.97
CA SER A 38 -6.12 7.69 1.53
C SER A 38 -6.05 6.17 1.63
N GLY A 39 -6.86 5.59 2.52
CA GLY A 39 -6.95 4.13 2.66
C GLY A 39 -7.46 3.44 1.41
N ILE A 40 -8.38 4.09 0.70
CA ILE A 40 -8.93 3.56 -0.55
C ILE A 40 -7.84 3.49 -1.63
N LYS A 41 -7.05 4.57 -1.81
CA LYS A 41 -5.94 4.58 -2.77
C LYS A 41 -4.86 3.56 -2.37
N TYR A 42 -4.52 3.50 -1.08
CA TYR A 42 -3.59 2.51 -0.53
C TYR A 42 -4.02 1.07 -0.85
N ARG A 43 -5.26 0.70 -0.51
CA ARG A 43 -5.82 -0.62 -0.78
C ARG A 43 -5.84 -0.95 -2.28
N LEU A 44 -6.15 0.01 -3.13
CA LEU A 44 -6.15 -0.20 -4.58
C LEU A 44 -4.76 -0.56 -5.09
N LYS A 45 -3.72 0.18 -4.69
CA LYS A 45 -2.33 -0.10 -5.06
C LYS A 45 -1.85 -1.44 -4.50
N ALA A 46 -2.20 -1.74 -3.26
CA ALA A 46 -1.88 -3.01 -2.63
C ALA A 46 -2.49 -4.20 -3.38
N LYS A 47 -3.74 -4.07 -3.85
CA LYS A 47 -4.41 -5.10 -4.66
C LYS A 47 -3.72 -5.29 -6.02
N GLN A 48 -3.33 -4.20 -6.68
CA GLN A 48 -2.55 -4.28 -7.91
C GLN A 48 -1.20 -4.98 -7.72
N LEU A 49 -0.53 -4.70 -6.60
CA LEU A 49 0.71 -5.39 -6.22
C LEU A 49 0.46 -6.88 -6.01
N PHE A 50 -0.60 -7.22 -5.27
CA PHE A 50 -1.00 -8.60 -5.01
C PHE A 50 -1.32 -9.37 -6.30
N ASP A 51 -2.06 -8.77 -7.24
CA ASP A 51 -2.37 -9.38 -8.53
C ASP A 51 -1.09 -9.70 -9.31
N CYS A 52 -0.11 -8.77 -9.34
CA CYS A 52 1.19 -9.00 -9.96
C CYS A 52 1.98 -10.11 -9.23
N ALA A 53 1.91 -10.16 -7.90
CA ALA A 53 2.54 -11.20 -7.10
C ALA A 53 1.93 -12.59 -7.38
N VAL A 54 0.61 -12.67 -7.56
CA VAL A 54 -0.09 -13.90 -7.96
C VAL A 54 0.31 -14.34 -9.37
N GLU A 55 0.46 -13.41 -10.31
CA GLU A 55 0.99 -13.72 -11.65
C GLU A 55 2.42 -14.25 -11.59
N LEU A 56 3.28 -13.63 -10.80
CA LEU A 56 4.65 -14.07 -10.58
C LEU A 56 4.72 -15.46 -9.92
N SER A 57 3.84 -15.70 -8.95
CA SER A 57 3.68 -17.00 -8.30
C SER A 57 3.30 -18.11 -9.27
N LYS A 58 2.42 -17.84 -10.24
CA LYS A 58 2.05 -18.82 -11.27
C LYS A 58 3.23 -19.24 -12.16
N MET A 59 4.21 -18.37 -12.35
CA MET A 59 5.42 -18.68 -13.13
C MET A 59 6.38 -19.60 -12.36
N ASN A 60 6.62 -19.31 -11.08
CA ASN A 60 7.44 -20.15 -10.20
C ASN A 60 6.88 -20.21 -8.77
N PRO A 61 5.93 -21.14 -8.49
CA PRO A 61 5.26 -21.19 -7.20
C PRO A 61 6.17 -21.55 -6.03
N ALA A 62 7.24 -22.30 -6.29
CA ALA A 62 8.21 -22.71 -5.28
C ALA A 62 9.08 -21.53 -4.80
N GLN A 63 9.33 -20.56 -5.68
CA GLN A 63 10.13 -19.39 -5.37
C GLN A 63 9.29 -18.22 -4.86
N TYR A 64 8.10 -18.01 -5.43
CA TYR A 64 7.28 -16.83 -5.18
C TYR A 64 5.94 -17.22 -4.52
N SER A 65 5.99 -17.66 -3.27
CA SER A 65 4.77 -17.97 -2.51
C SER A 65 4.04 -16.70 -2.07
N THR A 66 2.71 -16.66 -2.28
CA THR A 66 1.85 -15.52 -1.92
C THR A 66 1.01 -15.76 -0.67
N CYS A 67 1.15 -16.91 0.01
CA CYS A 67 0.29 -17.28 1.13
C CYS A 67 0.33 -16.27 2.29
N GLN A 68 1.53 -15.81 2.68
CA GLN A 68 1.68 -14.81 3.74
C GLN A 68 1.16 -13.45 3.28
N LEU A 69 1.48 -13.06 2.05
CA LEU A 69 0.99 -11.81 1.47
C LEU A 69 -0.54 -11.77 1.43
N HIS A 70 -1.21 -12.86 1.02
CA HIS A 70 -2.67 -12.96 1.02
C HIS A 70 -3.26 -12.70 2.41
N HIS A 71 -2.64 -13.26 3.46
CA HIS A 71 -3.08 -13.01 4.83
C HIS A 71 -3.02 -11.53 5.21
N THR A 72 -1.92 -10.87 4.85
CA THR A 72 -1.71 -9.44 5.08
C THR A 72 -2.71 -8.59 4.29
N MET A 73 -3.04 -8.98 3.06
CA MET A 73 -4.05 -8.32 2.25
C MET A 73 -5.44 -8.33 2.92
N GLU A 74 -5.89 -9.49 3.38
CA GLU A 74 -7.24 -9.64 3.98
C GLU A 74 -7.35 -8.99 5.36
N LYS A 75 -6.30 -9.03 6.17
CA LYS A 75 -6.36 -8.53 7.55
C LYS A 75 -6.01 -7.07 7.71
N GLU A 76 -4.98 -6.62 7.02
CA GLU A 76 -4.37 -5.32 7.30
C GLU A 76 -4.71 -4.32 6.20
N VAL A 77 -4.55 -4.71 4.94
CA VAL A 77 -4.83 -3.83 3.81
C VAL A 77 -6.32 -3.52 3.68
N ASP A 78 -7.19 -4.52 3.82
CA ASP A 78 -8.63 -4.26 3.81
C ASP A 78 -9.06 -3.41 5.02
N TYR A 79 -8.45 -3.64 6.20
CA TYR A 79 -8.71 -2.81 7.39
C TYR A 79 -8.27 -1.35 7.21
N VAL A 80 -7.12 -1.11 6.56
CA VAL A 80 -6.69 0.23 6.11
C VAL A 80 -7.69 0.82 5.13
N GLY A 81 -8.17 0.03 4.17
CA GLY A 81 -9.12 0.47 3.15
C GLY A 81 -10.49 0.87 3.70
N ASP A 82 -10.92 0.25 4.79
CA ASP A 82 -12.21 0.48 5.43
C ASP A 82 -12.15 1.54 6.56
N TYR A 83 -10.94 2.00 6.89
CA TYR A 83 -10.76 3.00 7.94
C TYR A 83 -11.44 4.32 7.59
N SER A 84 -12.37 4.72 8.45
CA SER A 84 -13.07 6.00 8.35
C SER A 84 -12.48 7.00 9.34
N TYR A 85 -12.03 8.15 8.83
CA TYR A 85 -11.50 9.21 9.66
C TYR A 85 -12.53 9.71 10.68
N LYS A 86 -12.05 10.06 11.88
CA LYS A 86 -12.79 10.82 12.87
C LYS A 86 -12.50 12.31 12.64
N TYR A 87 -13.55 13.08 12.42
CA TYR A 87 -13.48 14.50 12.07
C TYR A 87 -13.78 15.40 13.28
N HIS A 88 -13.28 16.64 13.25
CA HIS A 88 -13.71 17.66 14.20
C HIS A 88 -15.19 18.02 13.99
N LYS A 89 -15.92 18.29 15.07
CA LYS A 89 -17.35 18.63 15.00
C LYS A 89 -17.54 19.89 14.15
N GLY A 90 -18.31 19.78 13.07
CA GLY A 90 -18.60 20.91 12.17
C GLY A 90 -17.50 21.24 11.16
N SER A 91 -16.49 20.37 10.97
CA SER A 91 -15.50 20.52 9.90
C SER A 91 -15.24 19.21 9.16
N ASN A 92 -14.67 19.33 7.96
CA ASN A 92 -14.18 18.19 7.17
C ASN A 92 -12.70 17.90 7.43
N THR A 93 -12.16 18.38 8.55
CA THR A 93 -10.76 18.16 8.95
C THR A 93 -10.68 16.94 9.86
N PRO A 94 -9.95 15.88 9.47
CA PRO A 94 -9.67 14.75 10.34
C PRO A 94 -8.96 15.20 11.62
N THR A 95 -9.27 14.58 12.74
CA THR A 95 -8.55 14.79 14.00
C THR A 95 -7.11 14.26 13.88
N ALA A 96 -6.15 14.93 14.54
CA ALA A 96 -4.74 14.52 14.52
C ALA A 96 -4.55 13.04 14.90
N LYS A 97 -5.19 12.59 15.99
CA LYS A 97 -5.17 11.18 16.42
C LYS A 97 -5.71 10.23 15.35
N SER A 98 -6.73 10.62 14.60
CA SER A 98 -7.28 9.77 13.56
C SER A 98 -6.37 9.69 12.33
N LEU A 99 -5.65 10.77 12.00
CA LEU A 99 -4.61 10.78 10.97
C LEU A 99 -3.42 9.91 11.36
N GLU A 100 -2.92 10.06 12.59
CA GLU A 100 -1.80 9.27 13.11
C GLU A 100 -2.12 7.77 13.08
N ASN A 101 -3.32 7.38 13.54
CA ASN A 101 -3.77 5.99 13.47
C ASN A 101 -3.77 5.47 12.03
N MET A 102 -4.24 6.26 11.06
CA MET A 102 -4.27 5.84 9.66
C MET A 102 -2.86 5.62 9.11
N VAL A 103 -1.96 6.57 9.36
CA VAL A 103 -0.56 6.48 8.94
C VAL A 103 0.12 5.27 9.57
N GLN A 104 -0.14 5.00 10.85
CA GLN A 104 0.41 3.84 11.54
C GLN A 104 -0.08 2.53 10.91
N MET A 105 -1.39 2.41 10.68
CA MET A 105 -1.97 1.22 10.03
C MET A 105 -1.40 0.98 8.63
N MET A 106 -1.22 2.04 7.83
CA MET A 106 -0.58 1.92 6.52
C MET A 106 0.88 1.46 6.65
N LYS A 107 1.66 2.02 7.59
CA LYS A 107 3.06 1.64 7.81
C LYS A 107 3.21 0.19 8.24
N ASP A 108 2.35 -0.26 9.14
CA ASP A 108 2.36 -1.64 9.63
C ASP A 108 2.05 -2.60 8.47
N ALA A 109 0.98 -2.32 7.72
CA ALA A 109 0.60 -3.09 6.53
C ALA A 109 1.71 -3.11 5.47
N SER A 110 2.34 -1.96 5.17
CA SER A 110 3.45 -1.86 4.20
C SER A 110 4.64 -2.69 4.67
N GLY A 111 4.98 -2.63 5.96
CA GLY A 111 6.07 -3.40 6.55
C GLY A 111 5.84 -4.90 6.44
N HIS A 112 4.61 -5.36 6.64
CA HIS A 112 4.24 -6.76 6.45
C HIS A 112 4.22 -7.18 4.99
N ILE A 113 3.69 -6.36 4.06
CA ILE A 113 3.80 -6.61 2.61
C ILE A 113 5.28 -6.79 2.20
N TYR A 114 6.16 -5.96 2.75
CA TYR A 114 7.60 -6.08 2.49
C TYR A 114 8.17 -7.39 3.00
N ARG A 115 7.95 -7.70 4.27
CA ARG A 115 8.46 -8.93 4.91
C ARG A 115 7.93 -10.18 4.22
N ASP A 116 6.65 -10.18 3.86
CA ASP A 116 5.93 -11.36 3.41
C ASP A 116 6.15 -11.64 1.92
N PHE A 117 6.56 -10.64 1.12
CA PHE A 117 6.78 -10.83 -0.31
C PHE A 117 7.89 -9.95 -0.91
N VAL A 118 7.79 -8.62 -0.81
CA VAL A 118 8.64 -7.71 -1.61
C VAL A 118 10.13 -7.84 -1.26
N GLY A 119 10.46 -7.99 0.02
CA GLY A 119 11.83 -8.17 0.50
C GLY A 119 12.46 -9.52 0.13
N LEU A 120 11.66 -10.46 -0.41
CA LEU A 120 12.11 -11.76 -0.89
C LEU A 120 12.42 -11.75 -2.40
N LEU A 121 12.05 -10.67 -3.11
CA LEU A 121 12.30 -10.54 -4.54
C LEU A 121 13.78 -10.27 -4.82
N PRO A 122 14.32 -10.80 -5.94
CA PRO A 122 15.68 -10.49 -6.32
C PRO A 122 15.81 -9.00 -6.64
N SER A 123 16.90 -8.38 -6.19
CA SER A 123 17.20 -6.99 -6.51
C SER A 123 17.26 -6.79 -8.02
N PRO A 124 16.73 -5.66 -8.54
CA PRO A 124 16.90 -5.32 -9.94
C PRO A 124 18.39 -5.04 -10.20
N ASN A 125 19.07 -5.99 -10.85
CA ASN A 125 20.36 -5.76 -11.52
C ASN A 125 20.18 -4.95 -12.80
#